data_AF-A0AA88KRJ3-F1
#
_entry.id   AF-A0AA88KRJ3-F1
#
_cell.length_a   1.000
_cell.length_b   1.000
_cell.length_c   1.000
_cell.angle_alpha   90.00
_cell.angle_beta   90.00
_cell.angle_gamma   90.00
#
_symmetry.space_group_name_H-M   'P 1'
#
loop_
_entity.id
_entity.type
_entity.pdbx_description
1 polymer ?
#
loop_
_entity_poly.entity_id
_entity_poly.type
_entity_poly.pdbx_seq_one_letter_code
_entity_poly.pdbx_strand_id
1 'polypeptide(L)'
;MMTQQPTENTSVFLFDGGKLKGTILSLSSSEQALNASLSDETSLPSSSSSSAPPHHDSKQNQIFQPHDGVFCQGGYVWTLQSKKLYAIGRVLELVTDISSPFVGRYKIEYCKDQSRYHCKGERMVPIFRAATRKFGKIHSISSHDDNNVDIIVCNETSDFRLLAKTQVFNNYDFIQRDVLATTGNSSSTTLNNNSHNVGGESQPSQMGDFVLEIGSALGETSKLLHEKCAKLLCLDISKAYVEETKKKFPHIEFWCADIMSPDDQKRVIRTWRKFMYEHPSSELKVFIDINGNRMLEAVRNVVEFVKTSLKPSLIVVKSSEYYSHLRNSCCEDQ
;
A
#
# COMPACT_ATOMS: atom_id res chain seq x y z
N MET A 1 3.59 34.78 12.19
CA MET A 1 4.12 33.46 12.54
C MET A 1 4.13 32.63 11.27
N MET A 2 5.30 32.23 10.76
CA MET A 2 5.38 31.26 9.66
C MET A 2 5.08 29.88 10.25
N THR A 3 3.94 29.30 9.93
CA THR A 3 3.66 27.88 10.20
C THR A 3 4.55 27.04 9.30
N GLN A 4 5.51 26.32 9.88
CA GLN A 4 6.27 25.29 9.16
C GLN A 4 5.27 24.27 8.62
N GLN A 5 5.32 24.02 7.30
CA GLN A 5 4.51 22.97 6.72
C GLN A 5 5.03 21.61 7.23
N PRO A 6 4.15 20.70 7.66
CA PRO A 6 4.54 19.37 8.09
C PRO A 6 5.25 18.64 6.94
N THR A 7 6.40 18.05 7.22
CA THR A 7 7.16 17.24 6.26
C THR A 7 6.41 15.95 6.00
N GLU A 8 5.95 15.72 4.77
CA GLU A 8 5.32 14.45 4.38
C GLU A 8 6.36 13.34 4.33
N ASN A 9 6.29 12.36 5.24
CA ASN A 9 7.19 11.20 5.17
C ASN A 9 6.60 10.16 4.20
N THR A 10 7.14 10.12 2.99
CA THR A 10 6.88 9.04 2.03
C THR A 10 7.96 7.97 2.17
N SER A 11 7.54 6.72 2.37
CA SER A 11 8.45 5.57 2.36
C SER A 11 8.29 4.81 1.05
N VAL A 12 9.39 4.66 0.29
CA VAL A 12 9.38 3.91 -0.97
C VAL A 12 10.13 2.59 -0.78
N PHE A 13 9.51 1.49 -1.18
CA PHE A 13 9.97 0.13 -0.99
C PHE A 13 10.13 -0.58 -2.32
N LEU A 14 11.27 -1.26 -2.52
CA LEU A 14 11.47 -2.15 -3.66
C LEU A 14 11.10 -3.58 -3.28
N PHE A 15 10.22 -4.21 -4.05
CA PHE A 15 9.74 -5.56 -3.82
C PHE A 15 9.97 -6.45 -5.05
N ASP A 16 10.68 -7.56 -4.85
CA ASP A 16 11.08 -8.48 -5.93
C ASP A 16 11.30 -9.91 -5.38
N GLY A 17 10.77 -10.89 -6.10
CA GLY A 17 10.90 -12.30 -5.76
C GLY A 17 10.24 -12.66 -4.43
N GLY A 18 9.12 -12.01 -4.13
CA GLY A 18 8.38 -12.18 -2.88
C GLY A 18 9.05 -11.55 -1.65
N LYS A 19 10.06 -10.68 -1.84
CA LYS A 19 10.86 -10.11 -0.75
C LYS A 19 11.05 -8.61 -0.92
N LEU A 20 11.17 -7.93 0.22
CA LEU A 20 11.62 -6.54 0.26
C LEU A 20 13.13 -6.49 0.00
N LYS A 21 13.55 -5.68 -0.98
CA LYS A 21 14.95 -5.52 -1.40
C LYS A 21 15.62 -4.29 -0.80
N GLY A 22 14.83 -3.27 -0.50
CA GLY A 22 15.34 -2.03 0.06
C GLY A 22 14.28 -0.98 0.25
N THR A 23 14.68 0.04 0.98
CA THR A 23 13.86 1.19 1.31
C THR A 23 14.62 2.45 0.91
N ILE A 24 13.91 3.38 0.27
CA ILE A 24 14.39 4.72 0.01
C ILE A 24 13.66 5.62 1.02
N LEU A 25 14.40 6.07 2.03
CA LEU A 25 13.87 6.96 3.06
C LEU A 25 13.95 8.40 2.56
N SER A 26 12.79 9.06 2.46
CA SER A 26 12.65 10.49 2.15
C SER A 26 13.19 10.92 0.78
N LEU A 27 12.27 11.05 -0.19
CA LEU A 27 12.44 12.01 -1.29
C LEU A 27 12.25 13.41 -0.70
N SER A 28 13.32 14.16 -0.49
CA SER A 28 13.19 15.54 -0.04
C SER A 28 12.42 16.36 -1.09
N SER A 29 11.63 17.34 -0.62
CA SER A 29 10.77 18.20 -1.46
C SER A 29 11.51 18.97 -2.56
N SER A 30 12.85 18.97 -2.57
CA SER A 30 13.67 19.56 -3.63
C SER A 30 13.51 18.86 -4.99
N GLU A 31 13.21 17.56 -5.06
CA GLU A 31 12.83 16.93 -6.34
C GLU A 31 11.44 17.39 -6.82
N GLN A 32 10.50 17.68 -5.90
CA GLN A 32 9.19 18.22 -6.26
C GLN A 32 9.31 19.61 -6.88
N ALA A 33 10.29 20.42 -6.46
CA ALA A 33 10.55 21.75 -7.02
C ALA A 33 11.21 21.70 -8.41
N LEU A 34 12.10 20.73 -8.66
CA LEU A 34 12.78 20.55 -9.95
C LEU A 34 11.84 20.10 -11.08
N ASN A 35 10.76 19.38 -10.75
CA ASN A 35 9.77 18.98 -11.75
C ASN A 35 8.75 20.09 -12.06
N ALA A 36 8.51 21.02 -11.14
CA ALA A 36 7.59 22.14 -11.35
C ALA A 36 8.20 23.27 -12.21
N SER A 37 9.53 23.39 -12.26
CA SER A 37 10.24 24.43 -13.03
C SER A 37 10.46 24.07 -14.50
N LEU A 38 10.21 22.83 -14.92
CA LEU A 38 10.38 22.37 -16.32
C LEU A 38 9.15 22.60 -17.20
N SER A 39 8.04 23.11 -16.66
CA SER A 39 6.78 23.33 -17.40
C SER A 39 6.51 24.77 -17.84
N ASP A 40 7.43 25.71 -17.62
CA ASP A 40 7.15 27.16 -17.81
C ASP A 40 8.19 27.91 -18.67
N GLU A 41 8.76 27.26 -19.71
CA GLU A 41 9.60 27.94 -20.71
C GLU A 41 8.84 28.20 -22.03
N THR A 42 7.98 29.22 -22.02
CA THR A 42 7.61 29.97 -23.24
C THR A 42 7.62 31.48 -22.98
N SER A 43 8.79 32.05 -22.71
CA SER A 43 9.04 33.47 -22.96
C SER A 43 10.53 33.80 -22.95
N LEU A 44 11.04 34.25 -24.10
CA LEU A 44 12.36 34.84 -24.25
C LEU A 44 12.46 36.15 -23.46
N PRO A 45 13.59 36.40 -22.79
CA PRO A 45 14.16 37.73 -22.93
C PRO A 45 15.68 37.74 -23.12
N SER A 46 16.09 38.76 -23.85
CA SER A 46 17.46 39.15 -24.18
C SER A 46 18.20 39.86 -23.04
N SER A 47 19.54 39.78 -23.14
CA SER A 47 20.59 40.68 -22.61
C SER A 47 21.01 40.61 -21.14
N SER A 48 22.17 39.96 -20.96
CA SER A 48 23.39 40.37 -20.23
C SER A 48 23.28 41.09 -18.88
N SER A 49 23.63 40.38 -17.80
CA SER A 49 24.52 40.92 -16.75
C SER A 49 25.19 39.79 -15.96
N SER A 50 26.48 39.95 -15.70
CA SER A 50 27.33 39.01 -14.96
C SER A 50 26.99 39.04 -13.47
N SER A 51 26.64 37.90 -12.88
CA SER A 51 26.56 37.74 -11.42
C SER A 51 27.20 36.41 -11.00
N ALA A 52 27.73 36.42 -9.77
CA ALA A 52 28.63 35.45 -9.15
C ALA A 52 28.15 33.98 -9.20
N PRO A 53 29.07 33.00 -9.15
CA PRO A 53 28.70 31.59 -9.18
C PRO A 53 27.81 31.23 -7.97
N PRO A 54 26.64 30.61 -8.19
CA PRO A 54 25.77 30.21 -7.10
C PRO A 54 26.46 29.15 -6.25
N HIS A 55 26.32 29.29 -4.93
CA HIS A 55 26.72 28.27 -3.97
C HIS A 55 26.11 26.92 -4.35
N HIS A 56 26.96 25.93 -4.58
CA HIS A 56 26.53 24.55 -4.77
C HIS A 56 25.89 24.06 -3.45
N ASP A 57 24.57 24.09 -3.38
CA ASP A 57 23.82 23.35 -2.38
C ASP A 57 24.23 21.88 -2.49
N SER A 58 24.76 21.34 -1.41
CA SER A 58 25.12 19.93 -1.29
C SER A 58 23.87 19.10 -1.58
N LYS A 59 23.87 18.39 -2.72
CA LYS A 59 22.83 17.40 -3.03
C LYS A 59 22.73 16.45 -1.84
N GLN A 60 21.60 16.47 -1.15
CA GLN A 60 21.29 15.43 -0.17
C GLN A 60 21.10 14.14 -0.96
N ASN A 61 22.11 13.28 -0.93
CA ASN A 61 22.05 12.00 -1.60
C ASN A 61 20.93 11.17 -0.97
N GLN A 62 20.04 10.64 -1.81
CA GLN A 62 19.05 9.66 -1.39
C GLN A 62 19.79 8.41 -0.96
N ILE A 63 19.80 8.10 0.34
CA ILE A 63 20.47 6.91 0.84
C ILE A 63 19.50 5.74 0.68
N PHE A 64 19.74 4.91 -0.33
CA PHE A 64 19.16 3.58 -0.35
C PHE A 64 19.68 2.78 0.82
N GLN A 65 18.74 2.28 1.61
CA GLN A 65 19.05 1.31 2.64
C GLN A 65 18.68 -0.06 2.08
N PRO A 66 19.65 -0.87 1.62
CA PRO A 66 19.36 -2.26 1.26
C PRO A 66 18.69 -2.89 2.47
N HIS A 67 17.53 -3.48 2.24
CA HIS A 67 16.83 -4.17 3.29
C HIS A 67 17.55 -5.51 3.41
N ASP A 68 18.22 -5.72 4.54
CA ASP A 68 18.90 -6.97 4.91
C ASP A 68 17.94 -8.17 5.03
N GLY A 69 16.64 -7.94 4.76
CA GLY A 69 15.58 -8.92 4.91
C GLY A 69 15.16 -9.07 6.36
N VAL A 70 15.58 -8.15 7.26
CA VAL A 70 15.26 -8.23 8.67
C VAL A 70 13.87 -7.71 8.94
N PHE A 71 13.03 -8.59 9.47
CA PHE A 71 11.71 -8.19 9.91
C PHE A 71 11.83 -7.50 11.27
N CYS A 72 11.30 -6.28 11.36
CA CYS A 72 11.33 -5.53 12.60
C CYS A 72 10.46 -6.20 13.67
N GLN A 73 10.97 -6.23 14.90
CA GLN A 73 10.17 -6.60 16.07
C GLN A 73 8.92 -5.73 16.16
N GLY A 74 7.79 -6.38 16.43
CA GLY A 74 6.46 -5.77 16.46
C GLY A 74 5.78 -5.64 15.09
N GLY A 75 6.51 -5.82 13.98
CA GLY A 75 5.96 -5.81 12.63
C GLY A 75 5.04 -7.00 12.35
N TYR A 76 4.16 -6.86 11.37
CA TYR A 76 3.26 -7.92 10.95
C TYR A 76 3.72 -8.55 9.63
N VAL A 77 3.52 -9.86 9.51
CA VAL A 77 3.90 -10.63 8.34
C VAL A 77 2.83 -11.65 7.99
N TRP A 78 2.73 -11.96 6.70
CA TRP A 78 2.17 -13.21 6.26
C TRP A 78 3.22 -14.30 6.33
N THR A 79 2.86 -15.46 6.85
CA THR A 79 3.68 -16.67 6.77
C THR A 79 3.31 -17.53 5.58
N LEU A 80 4.30 -18.24 5.06
CA LEU A 80 4.15 -19.16 3.95
C LEU A 80 4.30 -20.61 4.42
N GLN A 81 3.30 -21.44 4.11
CA GLN A 81 3.37 -22.89 4.22
C GLN A 81 3.30 -23.49 2.81
N SER A 82 4.35 -24.22 2.41
CA SER A 82 4.43 -24.81 1.07
C SER A 82 4.19 -23.79 -0.06
N LYS A 83 4.78 -22.59 0.07
CA LYS A 83 4.63 -21.44 -0.86
C LYS A 83 3.22 -20.84 -0.95
N LYS A 84 2.31 -21.22 -0.05
CA LYS A 84 0.97 -20.63 0.06
C LYS A 84 0.90 -19.76 1.30
N LEU A 85 0.14 -18.66 1.22
CA LEU A 85 -0.19 -17.83 2.38
C LEU A 85 -0.91 -18.70 3.42
N TYR A 86 -0.41 -18.70 4.65
CA TYR A 86 -0.90 -19.53 5.73
C TYR A 86 -1.63 -18.68 6.78
N ALA A 87 -0.89 -17.86 7.53
CA ALA A 87 -1.45 -17.07 8.61
C ALA A 87 -0.66 -15.76 8.78
N ILE A 88 -1.34 -14.76 9.35
CA ILE A 88 -0.72 -13.50 9.75
C ILE A 88 -0.16 -13.67 11.16
N GLY A 89 1.07 -13.20 11.36
CA GLY A 89 1.70 -13.19 12.66
C GLY A 89 2.45 -11.89 12.94
N ARG A 90 2.61 -11.59 14.23
CA ARG A 90 3.45 -10.51 14.72
C ARG A 90 4.85 -11.04 14.97
N VAL A 91 5.86 -10.32 14.51
CA VAL A 91 7.27 -10.65 14.74
C VAL A 91 7.61 -10.27 16.18
N LEU A 92 8.03 -11.25 16.97
CA LEU A 92 8.41 -11.03 18.36
C LEU A 92 9.90 -10.70 18.48
N GLU A 93 10.76 -11.46 17.80
CA GLU A 93 12.21 -11.27 17.84
C GLU A 93 12.90 -12.09 16.73
N LEU A 94 14.10 -11.69 16.34
CA LEU A 94 15.05 -12.54 15.61
C LEU A 94 15.89 -13.30 16.64
N VAL A 95 15.93 -14.63 16.54
CA VAL A 95 16.73 -15.46 17.44
C VAL A 95 18.21 -15.35 17.05
N THR A 96 18.99 -14.64 17.86
CA THR A 96 20.44 -14.42 17.66
C THR A 96 21.33 -15.26 18.57
N ASP A 97 20.76 -15.86 19.61
CA ASP A 97 21.50 -16.76 20.51
C ASP A 97 22.00 -18.00 19.77
N ILE A 98 23.32 -18.11 19.65
CA ILE A 98 24.02 -19.19 18.97
C ILE A 98 23.78 -20.58 19.59
N SER A 99 23.35 -20.63 20.87
CA SER A 99 23.02 -21.89 21.55
C SER A 99 21.61 -22.39 21.22
N SER A 100 20.76 -21.54 20.67
CA SER A 100 19.39 -21.89 20.32
C SER A 100 19.34 -22.76 19.04
N PRO A 101 18.53 -23.84 19.02
CA PRO A 101 18.31 -24.62 17.79
C PRO A 101 17.56 -23.83 16.70
N PHE A 102 17.10 -22.61 17.00
CA PHE A 102 16.38 -21.74 16.08
C PHE A 102 17.17 -20.48 15.70
N VAL A 103 18.48 -20.43 15.94
CA VAL A 103 19.34 -19.30 15.53
C VAL A 103 19.11 -18.91 14.07
N GLY A 104 18.97 -17.61 13.81
CA GLY A 104 18.66 -17.06 12.49
C GLY A 104 17.20 -17.17 12.06
N ARG A 105 16.29 -17.62 12.92
CA ARG A 105 14.83 -17.63 12.67
C ARG A 105 14.12 -16.53 13.43
N TYR A 106 12.99 -16.10 12.90
CA TYR A 106 12.08 -15.18 13.56
C TYR A 106 11.11 -15.95 14.42
N LYS A 107 11.01 -15.57 15.68
CA LYS A 107 9.91 -15.98 16.54
C LYS A 107 8.71 -15.10 16.21
N ILE A 108 7.60 -15.72 15.87
CA ILE A 108 6.35 -15.05 15.49
C ILE A 108 5.20 -15.53 16.37
N GLU A 109 4.21 -14.67 16.57
CA GLU A 109 2.96 -14.98 17.27
C GLU A 109 1.79 -14.78 16.31
N TYR A 110 1.02 -15.84 16.05
CA TYR A 110 -0.09 -15.76 15.09
C TYR A 110 -1.26 -14.98 15.65
N CYS A 111 -1.82 -14.07 14.85
CA CYS A 111 -2.90 -13.19 15.29
C CYS A 111 -4.19 -13.94 15.64
N LYS A 112 -4.42 -15.11 15.03
CA LYS A 112 -5.67 -15.86 15.18
C LYS A 112 -5.78 -16.60 16.51
N ASP A 113 -4.70 -17.24 16.95
CA ASP A 113 -4.71 -18.16 18.10
C ASP A 113 -3.61 -17.88 19.14
N GLN A 114 -2.82 -16.81 18.93
CA GLN A 114 -1.68 -16.43 19.76
C GLN A 114 -0.61 -17.53 19.91
N SER A 115 -0.65 -18.56 19.05
CA SER A 115 0.37 -19.59 19.05
C SER A 115 1.69 -19.04 18.49
N ARG A 116 2.80 -19.57 19.01
CA ARG A 116 4.14 -19.07 18.69
C ARG A 116 4.91 -20.07 17.85
N TYR A 117 5.61 -19.56 16.83
CA TYR A 117 6.36 -20.38 15.90
C TYR A 117 7.71 -19.74 15.54
N HIS A 118 8.68 -20.57 15.14
CA HIS A 118 9.96 -20.10 14.61
C HIS A 118 9.99 -20.25 13.08
N CYS A 119 9.93 -19.12 12.38
CA CYS A 119 9.86 -19.06 10.92
C CYS A 119 11.18 -18.57 10.31
N LYS A 120 11.55 -19.09 9.14
CA LYS A 120 12.65 -18.53 8.35
C LYS A 120 12.15 -17.26 7.64
N GLY A 121 12.99 -16.23 7.54
CA GLY A 121 12.62 -14.99 6.86
C GLY A 121 12.17 -15.18 5.40
N GLU A 122 12.73 -16.17 4.68
CA GLU A 122 12.32 -16.52 3.32
C GLU A 122 10.88 -17.05 3.19
N ARG A 123 10.24 -17.39 4.31
CA ARG A 123 8.85 -17.86 4.40
C ARG A 123 7.93 -16.80 4.98
N MET A 124 8.36 -15.54 5.00
CA MET A 124 7.60 -14.41 5.51
C MET A 124 7.46 -13.36 4.41
N VAL A 125 6.28 -12.76 4.30
CA VAL A 125 6.00 -11.61 3.43
C VAL A 125 5.61 -10.45 4.33
N PRO A 126 6.30 -9.29 4.26
CA PRO A 126 6.00 -8.16 5.12
C PRO A 126 4.60 -7.61 4.84
N ILE A 127 3.90 -7.20 5.90
CA ILE A 127 2.70 -6.39 5.81
C ILE A 127 3.11 -4.96 6.17
N PHE A 128 2.94 -4.04 5.22
CA PHE A 128 3.44 -2.68 5.35
C PHE A 128 2.57 -1.86 6.33
N ARG A 129 3.19 -0.87 6.98
CA ARG A 129 2.62 -0.16 8.14
C ARG A 129 1.25 0.42 7.87
N ALA A 130 1.06 1.01 6.69
CA ALA A 130 -0.22 1.49 6.19
C ALA A 130 -1.35 0.46 6.35
N ALA A 131 -1.05 -0.81 6.09
CA ALA A 131 -2.02 -1.89 6.15
C ALA A 131 -2.24 -2.44 7.57
N THR A 132 -1.46 -1.97 8.55
CA THR A 132 -1.44 -2.47 9.94
C THR A 132 -2.03 -1.52 10.98
N ARG A 133 -2.50 -0.31 10.60
CA ARG A 133 -3.12 0.66 11.55
C ARG A 133 -4.26 0.02 12.36
N LYS A 134 -4.90 -1.03 11.81
CA LYS A 134 -5.98 -1.81 12.43
C LYS A 134 -5.50 -2.90 13.42
N PHE A 135 -4.22 -3.30 13.43
CA PHE A 135 -3.73 -4.47 14.21
C PHE A 135 -3.29 -4.16 15.64
N GLY A 136 -3.49 -2.95 16.14
CA GLY A 136 -3.19 -2.71 17.54
C GLY A 136 -3.64 -1.34 18.04
N LYS A 137 -4.25 -1.35 19.23
CA LYS A 137 -4.32 -0.23 20.18
C LYS A 137 -2.92 0.12 20.73
N ILE A 138 -1.88 0.09 19.89
CA ILE A 138 -0.51 0.36 20.33
C ILE A 138 -0.42 1.87 20.55
N HIS A 139 -0.53 2.22 21.83
CA HIS A 139 -0.13 3.47 22.48
C HIS A 139 0.03 4.68 21.56
N SER A 140 -1.01 5.52 21.53
CA SER A 140 -0.89 6.99 21.54
C SER A 140 0.22 7.61 20.69
N ILE A 141 0.50 7.07 19.50
CA ILE A 141 1.14 7.88 18.47
C ILE A 141 0.05 8.86 18.08
N SER A 142 0.28 10.13 18.41
CA SER A 142 -0.66 11.22 18.16
C SER A 142 -1.21 11.09 16.74
N SER A 143 -2.52 11.21 16.62
CA SER A 143 -3.31 11.13 15.37
C SER A 143 -2.99 12.24 14.37
N HIS A 144 -1.76 12.77 14.37
CA HIS A 144 -1.36 13.95 13.63
C HIS A 144 -0.39 13.67 12.47
N ASP A 145 0.12 12.44 12.31
CA ASP A 145 0.98 12.07 11.19
C ASP A 145 0.21 11.30 10.10
N ASP A 146 -0.98 11.80 9.77
CA ASP A 146 -1.96 11.14 8.89
C ASP A 146 -1.55 11.09 7.40
N ASN A 147 -0.48 11.79 7.01
CA ASN A 147 -0.06 11.91 5.61
C ASN A 147 1.02 10.89 5.20
N ASN A 148 1.40 9.95 6.07
CA ASN A 148 2.42 8.95 5.71
C ASN A 148 1.82 7.89 4.78
N VAL A 149 2.37 7.83 3.56
CA VAL A 149 2.03 6.86 2.52
C VAL A 149 3.19 5.89 2.29
N ASP A 150 2.89 4.60 2.31
CA ASP A 150 3.82 3.56 1.88
C ASP A 150 3.67 3.37 0.36
N ILE A 151 4.78 3.43 -0.38
CA ILE A 151 4.81 3.14 -1.82
C ILE A 151 5.64 1.88 -2.03
N ILE A 152 5.05 0.83 -2.60
CA ILE A 152 5.75 -0.40 -2.94
C ILE A 152 5.87 -0.47 -4.46
N VAL A 153 7.10 -0.57 -4.96
CA VAL A 153 7.37 -0.70 -6.39
C VAL A 153 7.89 -2.11 -6.67
N CYS A 154 7.27 -2.78 -7.63
CA CYS A 154 7.66 -4.10 -8.13
C CYS A 154 7.72 -4.08 -9.66
N ASN A 155 8.48 -5.00 -10.25
CA ASN A 155 8.58 -5.18 -11.70
C ASN A 155 7.69 -6.34 -12.19
N GLU A 156 7.57 -7.41 -11.40
CA GLU A 156 6.92 -8.65 -11.82
C GLU A 156 5.42 -8.70 -11.51
N THR A 157 4.65 -9.30 -12.43
CA THR A 157 3.21 -9.54 -12.24
C THR A 157 2.92 -10.45 -11.06
N SER A 158 3.81 -11.42 -10.80
CA SER A 158 3.68 -12.38 -9.70
C SER A 158 3.76 -11.69 -8.34
N ASP A 159 4.70 -10.76 -8.18
CA ASP A 159 4.86 -9.94 -6.98
C ASP A 159 3.71 -8.96 -6.79
N PHE A 160 3.27 -8.28 -7.86
CA PHE A 160 2.11 -7.39 -7.79
C PHE A 160 0.85 -8.12 -7.30
N ARG A 161 0.61 -9.34 -7.82
CA ARG A 161 -0.52 -10.19 -7.37
C ARG A 161 -0.32 -10.74 -5.96
N LEU A 162 0.92 -10.98 -5.53
CA LEU A 162 1.20 -11.36 -4.14
C LEU A 162 0.89 -10.20 -3.19
N LEU A 163 1.25 -8.97 -3.56
CA LEU A 163 0.92 -7.76 -2.79
C LEU A 163 -0.59 -7.51 -2.74
N ALA A 164 -1.32 -7.72 -3.85
CA ALA A 164 -2.78 -7.66 -3.87
C ALA A 164 -3.42 -8.61 -2.84
N LYS A 165 -2.86 -9.81 -2.66
CA LYS A 165 -3.34 -10.80 -1.68
C LYS A 165 -2.95 -10.52 -0.24
N THR A 166 -1.84 -9.81 -0.02
CA THR A 166 -1.21 -9.69 1.29
C THR A 166 -1.40 -8.33 1.95
N GLN A 167 -1.67 -7.28 1.17
CA GLN A 167 -1.76 -5.92 1.66
C GLN A 167 -3.19 -5.39 1.73
N VAL A 168 -4.19 -6.12 1.22
CA VAL A 168 -5.62 -5.77 1.30
C VAL A 168 -6.29 -6.70 2.30
N PHE A 169 -7.10 -6.11 3.18
CA PHE A 169 -7.69 -6.83 4.31
C PHE A 169 -9.20 -6.62 4.36
N ASN A 170 -9.93 -7.71 4.56
CA ASN A 170 -11.31 -7.63 5.01
C ASN A 170 -11.33 -7.74 6.55
N ASN A 171 -12.37 -7.23 7.19
CA ASN A 171 -12.46 -7.32 8.65
C ASN A 171 -12.51 -8.78 9.15
N TYR A 172 -12.94 -9.74 8.31
CA TYR A 172 -12.96 -11.17 8.65
C TYR A 172 -11.59 -11.82 8.78
N ASP A 173 -10.56 -11.24 8.16
CA ASP A 173 -9.18 -11.70 8.33
C ASP A 173 -8.72 -11.54 9.81
N PHE A 174 -9.46 -10.77 10.65
CA PHE A 174 -9.05 -10.39 12.02
C PHE A 174 -10.11 -10.53 13.13
N ILE A 175 -11.35 -10.89 12.80
CA ILE A 175 -12.38 -11.26 13.79
C ILE A 175 -11.98 -12.64 14.37
N GLN A 176 -11.76 -12.88 15.68
CA GLN A 176 -12.36 -12.30 16.89
C GLN A 176 -11.61 -12.80 18.14
N ARG A 177 -11.27 -11.92 19.11
CA ARG A 177 -11.45 -12.20 20.56
C ARG A 177 -11.23 -11.00 21.50
N ASP A 178 -10.39 -10.04 21.16
CA ASP A 178 -9.96 -9.05 22.17
C ASP A 178 -10.97 -7.94 22.50
N VAL A 179 -12.05 -7.77 21.74
CA VAL A 179 -13.05 -6.72 22.05
C VAL A 179 -14.10 -7.18 23.08
N LEU A 180 -14.23 -8.48 23.36
CA LEU A 180 -15.18 -9.00 24.36
C LEU A 180 -14.53 -9.45 25.67
N ALA A 181 -13.20 -9.55 25.75
CA ALA A 181 -12.51 -10.04 26.95
C ALA A 181 -12.21 -8.94 28.00
N THR A 182 -12.39 -7.65 27.69
CA THR A 182 -12.11 -6.56 28.63
C THR A 182 -13.33 -5.95 29.33
N THR A 183 -14.56 -6.34 28.97
CA THR A 183 -15.76 -6.00 29.77
C THR A 183 -16.20 -7.22 30.55
N GLY A 184 -15.42 -7.54 31.58
CA GLY A 184 -15.79 -8.50 32.60
C GLY A 184 -17.05 -8.06 33.32
N ASN A 185 -18.19 -8.62 32.91
CA ASN A 185 -19.27 -8.96 33.82
C ASN A 185 -19.87 -10.29 33.35
N SER A 186 -19.47 -11.34 34.07
CA SER A 186 -19.83 -12.73 33.83
C SER A 186 -21.31 -12.97 34.08
N SER A 187 -22.12 -13.04 33.03
CA SER A 187 -23.46 -13.63 33.06
C SER A 187 -23.56 -14.63 31.92
N SER A 188 -23.38 -15.91 32.26
CA SER A 188 -23.51 -17.06 31.36
C SER A 188 -24.92 -17.13 30.80
N THR A 189 -25.11 -16.68 29.55
CA THR A 189 -26.37 -16.86 28.83
C THR A 189 -26.14 -17.82 27.68
N THR A 190 -26.68 -19.02 27.82
CA THR A 190 -26.67 -20.11 26.85
C THR A 190 -27.45 -19.69 25.61
N LEU A 191 -26.76 -19.43 24.49
CA LEU A 191 -27.42 -19.13 23.21
C LEU A 191 -27.88 -20.43 22.55
N ASN A 192 -29.18 -20.67 22.58
CA ASN A 192 -29.88 -21.67 21.79
C ASN A 192 -30.04 -21.17 20.34
N ASN A 193 -29.48 -21.89 19.38
CA ASN A 193 -29.68 -21.65 17.96
C ASN A 193 -30.93 -22.42 17.48
N ASN A 194 -32.05 -21.72 17.33
CA ASN A 194 -33.17 -22.19 16.51
C ASN A 194 -33.45 -21.16 15.41
N SER A 195 -33.22 -21.61 14.18
CA SER A 195 -33.47 -20.94 12.91
C SER A 195 -34.95 -20.96 12.53
N HIS A 196 -35.49 -19.80 12.18
CA HIS A 196 -36.32 -19.56 10.99
C HIS A 196 -36.93 -18.15 11.12
N ASN A 197 -36.50 -17.20 10.28
CA ASN A 197 -37.43 -16.17 9.85
C ASN A 197 -37.03 -15.52 8.52
N VAL A 198 -38.05 -15.37 7.69
CA VAL A 198 -38.10 -14.70 6.40
C VAL A 198 -38.27 -13.20 6.66
N GLY A 199 -37.44 -12.35 6.04
CA GLY A 199 -37.73 -10.92 5.96
C GLY A 199 -36.50 -10.02 5.99
N GLY A 200 -36.03 -9.62 4.80
CA GLY A 200 -35.17 -8.45 4.61
C GLY A 200 -33.88 -8.44 5.41
N GLU A 201 -33.00 -9.41 5.19
CA GLU A 201 -31.63 -9.33 5.70
C GLU A 201 -30.95 -8.10 5.07
N SER A 202 -30.89 -7.01 5.83
CA SER A 202 -29.91 -5.97 5.60
C SER A 202 -28.55 -6.66 5.59
N GLN A 203 -27.95 -6.85 4.39
CA GLN A 203 -26.62 -7.40 4.28
C GLN A 203 -25.73 -6.64 5.28
N PRO A 204 -25.05 -7.33 6.21
CA PRO A 204 -24.18 -6.67 7.15
C PRO A 204 -23.22 -5.80 6.35
N SER A 205 -23.15 -4.51 6.71
CA SER A 205 -22.28 -3.55 6.03
C SER A 205 -20.87 -4.14 6.00
N GLN A 206 -20.40 -4.50 4.79
CA GLN A 206 -19.08 -5.08 4.63
C GLN A 206 -18.06 -4.03 5.05
N MET A 207 -17.46 -4.22 6.20
CA MET A 207 -16.34 -3.40 6.66
C MET A 207 -15.05 -3.91 6.02
N GLY A 208 -14.27 -3.00 5.43
CA GLY A 208 -13.03 -3.33 4.76
C GLY A 208 -12.47 -2.13 4.02
N ASP A 209 -11.39 -2.34 3.28
CA ASP A 209 -10.72 -1.25 2.56
C ASP A 209 -11.46 -0.87 1.27
N PHE A 210 -11.28 0.37 0.82
CA PHE A 210 -11.55 0.76 -0.56
C PHE A 210 -10.28 0.57 -1.36
N VAL A 211 -10.39 -0.14 -2.47
CA VAL A 211 -9.29 -0.37 -3.39
C VAL A 211 -9.58 0.32 -4.71
N LEU A 212 -8.61 1.10 -5.18
CA LEU A 212 -8.57 1.63 -6.54
C LEU A 212 -7.49 0.88 -7.33
N GLU A 213 -7.87 0.27 -8.44
CA GLU A 213 -6.93 -0.34 -9.39
C GLU A 213 -6.87 0.50 -10.67
N ILE A 214 -5.67 0.91 -11.08
CA ILE A 214 -5.40 1.68 -12.29
C ILE A 214 -4.67 0.78 -13.28
N GLY A 215 -5.27 0.52 -14.44
CA GLY A 215 -4.74 -0.40 -15.45
C GLY A 215 -5.21 -1.84 -15.27
N SER A 216 -6.51 -2.04 -15.08
CA SER A 216 -7.08 -3.36 -14.75
C SER A 216 -7.01 -4.43 -15.87
N ALA A 217 -6.81 -4.04 -17.13
CA ALA A 217 -6.69 -4.92 -18.29
C ALA A 217 -7.80 -5.99 -18.34
N LEU A 218 -7.44 -7.28 -18.27
CA LEU A 218 -8.37 -8.41 -18.32
C LEU A 218 -8.93 -8.85 -16.94
N GLY A 219 -8.70 -8.05 -15.89
CA GLY A 219 -9.35 -8.18 -14.59
C GLY A 219 -8.83 -9.31 -13.68
N GLU A 220 -7.72 -9.96 -14.03
CA GLU A 220 -7.17 -11.07 -13.23
C GLU A 220 -6.71 -10.63 -11.84
N THR A 221 -6.09 -9.45 -11.73
CA THR A 221 -5.72 -8.87 -10.43
C THR A 221 -6.94 -8.29 -9.72
N SER A 222 -7.86 -7.66 -10.46
CA SER A 222 -9.14 -7.17 -9.95
C SER A 222 -9.92 -8.24 -9.19
N LYS A 223 -9.97 -9.46 -9.73
CA LYS A 223 -10.60 -10.60 -9.05
C LYS A 223 -9.99 -10.86 -7.67
N LEU A 224 -8.66 -10.86 -7.57
CA LEU A 224 -7.96 -11.09 -6.30
C LEU A 224 -8.23 -9.97 -5.28
N LEU A 225 -8.26 -8.72 -5.74
CA LEU A 225 -8.54 -7.56 -4.89
C LEU A 225 -9.98 -7.58 -4.39
N HIS A 226 -10.95 -7.93 -5.25
CA HIS A 226 -12.37 -7.96 -4.91
C HIS A 226 -12.69 -8.96 -3.80
N GLU A 227 -11.99 -10.10 -3.75
CA GLU A 227 -12.15 -11.10 -2.69
C GLU A 227 -11.72 -10.58 -1.30
N LYS A 228 -10.98 -9.46 -1.25
CA LYS A 228 -10.32 -8.95 -0.04
C LYS A 228 -10.77 -7.57 0.41
N CYS A 229 -11.36 -6.75 -0.45
CA CYS A 229 -11.78 -5.40 -0.09
C CYS A 229 -13.30 -5.29 0.14
N ALA A 230 -13.74 -4.21 0.77
CA ALA A 230 -15.16 -3.88 0.86
C ALA A 230 -15.67 -3.24 -0.44
N LYS A 231 -14.82 -2.45 -1.10
CA LYS A 231 -15.14 -1.80 -2.37
C LYS A 231 -13.93 -1.83 -3.28
N LEU A 232 -14.16 -2.22 -4.54
CA LEU A 232 -13.18 -2.16 -5.60
C LEU A 232 -13.69 -1.25 -6.72
N LEU A 233 -12.85 -0.33 -7.16
CA LEU A 233 -13.03 0.42 -8.39
C LEU A 233 -11.83 0.16 -9.31
N CYS A 234 -12.10 -0.35 -10.51
CA CYS A 234 -11.09 -0.67 -11.51
C CYS A 234 -11.17 0.31 -12.68
N LEU A 235 -10.04 0.90 -13.05
CA LEU A 235 -9.92 1.81 -14.20
C LEU A 235 -9.11 1.14 -15.31
N ASP A 236 -9.53 1.35 -16.55
CA ASP A 236 -8.71 1.10 -17.73
C ASP A 236 -9.05 2.13 -18.82
N ILE A 237 -8.07 2.52 -19.62
CA ILE A 237 -8.28 3.45 -20.74
C ILE A 237 -8.89 2.73 -21.97
N SER A 238 -8.66 1.43 -22.08
CA SER A 238 -9.18 0.60 -23.16
C SER A 238 -10.64 0.25 -22.92
N LYS A 239 -11.54 0.91 -23.66
CA LYS A 239 -12.97 0.59 -23.67
C LYS A 239 -13.23 -0.89 -23.94
N ALA A 240 -12.47 -1.51 -24.85
CA ALA A 240 -12.59 -2.93 -25.18
C ALA A 240 -12.32 -3.83 -23.96
N TYR A 241 -11.23 -3.56 -23.21
CA TYR A 241 -10.93 -4.31 -22.00
C TYR A 241 -11.98 -4.13 -20.91
N VAL A 242 -12.48 -2.90 -20.72
CA VAL A 242 -13.56 -2.63 -19.75
C VAL A 242 -14.85 -3.38 -20.11
N GLU A 243 -15.23 -3.39 -21.38
CA GLU A 243 -16.44 -4.10 -21.83
C GLU A 243 -16.29 -5.62 -21.68
N GLU A 244 -15.13 -6.17 -22.01
CA GLU A 244 -14.84 -7.60 -21.85
C GLU A 244 -14.82 -8.01 -20.36
N THR A 245 -14.11 -7.26 -19.52
CA THR A 245 -14.01 -7.54 -18.08
C THR A 245 -15.33 -7.39 -17.36
N LYS A 246 -16.18 -6.42 -17.72
CA LYS A 246 -17.55 -6.33 -17.17
C LYS A 246 -18.39 -7.56 -17.46
N LYS A 247 -18.25 -8.16 -18.64
CA LYS A 247 -18.94 -9.42 -18.96
C LYS A 247 -18.40 -10.57 -18.12
N LYS A 248 -17.08 -10.61 -17.92
CA LYS A 248 -16.40 -11.68 -17.18
C LYS A 248 -16.61 -11.58 -15.66
N PHE A 249 -16.64 -10.37 -15.11
CA PHE A 249 -16.74 -10.06 -13.68
C PHE A 249 -17.84 -9.01 -13.42
N PRO A 250 -19.12 -9.35 -13.61
CA PRO A 250 -20.23 -8.38 -13.58
C PRO A 250 -20.48 -7.75 -12.20
N HIS A 251 -19.88 -8.30 -11.14
CA HIS A 251 -19.98 -7.82 -9.77
C HIS A 251 -18.88 -6.81 -9.39
N ILE A 252 -17.86 -6.63 -10.24
CA ILE A 252 -16.78 -5.66 -10.02
C ILE A 252 -17.08 -4.38 -10.81
N GLU A 253 -16.84 -3.23 -10.20
CA GLU A 253 -17.05 -1.94 -10.84
C GLU A 253 -15.85 -1.56 -11.71
N PHE A 254 -16.04 -1.58 -13.04
CA PHE A 254 -15.03 -1.14 -14.01
C PHE A 254 -15.44 0.16 -14.71
N TRP A 255 -14.51 1.09 -14.84
CA TRP A 255 -14.68 2.34 -15.57
C TRP A 255 -13.68 2.43 -16.72
N CYS A 256 -14.18 2.82 -17.89
CA CYS A 256 -13.34 3.32 -18.97
C CYS A 256 -12.97 4.76 -18.62
N ALA A 257 -11.73 4.99 -18.21
CA ALA A 257 -11.27 6.26 -17.67
C ALA A 257 -9.75 6.43 -17.89
N ASP A 258 -9.32 7.65 -18.15
CA ASP A 258 -7.92 8.03 -18.17
C ASP A 258 -7.57 8.75 -16.86
N ILE A 259 -6.77 8.14 -16.00
CA ILE A 259 -6.40 8.74 -14.72
C ILE A 259 -5.57 10.03 -14.87
N MET A 260 -5.02 10.29 -16.05
CA MET A 260 -4.33 11.54 -16.36
C MET A 260 -5.30 12.65 -16.81
N SER A 261 -6.56 12.32 -17.12
CA SER A 261 -7.60 13.29 -17.46
C SER A 261 -8.15 13.98 -16.21
N PRO A 262 -8.14 15.32 -16.13
CA PRO A 262 -8.66 16.05 -14.96
C PRO A 262 -10.11 15.72 -14.60
N ASP A 263 -10.95 15.41 -15.58
CA ASP A 263 -12.36 15.10 -15.34
C ASP A 263 -12.55 13.71 -14.73
N ASP A 264 -11.78 12.73 -15.18
CA ASP A 264 -11.78 11.39 -14.59
C ASP A 264 -11.14 11.41 -13.19
N GLN A 265 -10.09 12.21 -12.96
CA GLN A 265 -9.52 12.45 -11.64
C GLN A 265 -10.56 12.99 -10.66
N LYS A 266 -11.30 14.05 -11.03
CA LYS A 266 -12.39 14.61 -10.21
C LYS A 266 -13.44 13.56 -9.90
N ARG A 267 -13.80 12.74 -10.90
CA ARG A 267 -14.80 11.67 -10.75
C ARG A 267 -14.35 10.62 -9.74
N VAL A 268 -13.09 10.18 -9.80
CA VAL A 268 -12.49 9.24 -8.84
C VAL A 268 -12.43 9.83 -7.44
N ILE A 269 -11.93 11.07 -7.29
CA ILE A 269 -11.86 11.78 -6.00
C ILE A 269 -13.24 11.85 -5.36
N ARG A 270 -14.27 12.22 -6.14
CA ARG A 270 -15.66 12.31 -5.65
C ARG A 270 -16.17 10.95 -5.16
N THR A 271 -15.93 9.87 -5.91
CA THR A 271 -16.35 8.53 -5.51
C THR A 271 -15.66 8.06 -4.23
N TRP A 272 -14.35 8.26 -4.13
CA TRP A 272 -13.59 7.93 -2.92
C TRP A 272 -14.10 8.72 -1.69
N ARG A 273 -14.24 10.05 -1.81
CA ARG A 273 -14.73 10.89 -0.71
C ARG A 273 -16.14 10.50 -0.27
N LYS A 274 -17.02 10.16 -1.21
CA LYS A 274 -18.36 9.65 -0.90
C LYS A 274 -18.27 8.34 -0.09
N PHE A 275 -17.45 7.39 -0.54
CA PHE A 275 -17.29 6.12 0.17
C PHE A 275 -16.72 6.32 1.58
N MET A 276 -15.68 7.16 1.74
CA MET A 276 -15.12 7.51 3.04
C MET A 276 -16.16 8.09 4.00
N TYR A 277 -17.03 8.97 3.49
CA TYR A 277 -18.08 9.58 4.28
C TYR A 277 -19.05 8.53 4.83
N GLU A 278 -19.38 7.53 4.01
CA GLU A 278 -20.25 6.41 4.38
C GLU A 278 -19.52 5.36 5.27
N HIS A 279 -18.19 5.26 5.15
CA HIS A 279 -17.37 4.24 5.82
C HIS A 279 -16.09 4.84 6.42
N PRO A 280 -16.19 5.66 7.50
CA PRO A 280 -15.07 6.46 8.02
C PRO A 280 -13.89 5.65 8.57
N SER A 281 -14.07 4.35 8.84
CA SER A 281 -12.99 3.44 9.27
C SER A 281 -12.27 2.73 8.11
N SER A 282 -12.65 3.03 6.87
CA SER A 282 -12.05 2.43 5.68
C SER A 282 -10.83 3.23 5.22
N GLU A 283 -9.83 2.52 4.74
CA GLU A 283 -8.62 3.12 4.16
C GLU A 283 -8.67 2.97 2.64
N LEU A 284 -8.03 3.90 1.93
CA LEU A 284 -7.77 3.74 0.50
C LEU A 284 -6.43 3.06 0.29
N LYS A 285 -6.44 2.05 -0.58
CA LYS A 285 -5.25 1.40 -1.13
C LYS A 285 -5.31 1.49 -2.64
N VAL A 286 -4.20 1.86 -3.28
CA VAL A 286 -4.16 2.05 -4.73
C VAL A 286 -3.16 1.08 -5.35
N PHE A 287 -3.59 0.38 -6.38
CA PHE A 287 -2.80 -0.54 -7.18
C PHE A 287 -2.66 0.02 -8.59
N ILE A 288 -1.43 0.23 -9.05
CA ILE A 288 -1.10 0.83 -10.34
C ILE A 288 -0.39 -0.23 -11.19
N ASP A 289 -1.07 -0.76 -12.18
CA ASP A 289 -0.53 -1.66 -13.22
C ASP A 289 -0.72 -1.02 -14.60
N ILE A 290 -0.11 0.14 -14.79
CA ILE A 290 -0.07 0.77 -16.11
C ILE A 290 0.99 0.05 -16.94
N ASN A 291 0.54 -0.62 -18.02
CA ASN A 291 1.31 -1.43 -18.98
C ASN A 291 2.82 -1.11 -19.01
N GLY A 292 3.67 -2.14 -18.93
CA GLY A 292 5.13 -2.03 -18.71
C GLY A 292 5.93 -1.21 -19.75
N ASN A 293 5.30 -0.81 -20.85
CA ASN A 293 5.90 0.07 -21.87
C ASN A 293 5.62 1.56 -21.64
N ARG A 294 4.97 1.95 -20.53
CA ARG A 294 4.76 3.36 -20.20
C ARG A 294 6.07 3.99 -19.74
N MET A 295 6.32 5.21 -20.21
CA MET A 295 7.47 6.01 -19.81
C MET A 295 7.44 6.24 -18.29
N LEU A 296 8.63 6.22 -17.66
CA LEU A 296 8.82 6.50 -16.24
C LEU A 296 8.06 7.74 -15.76
N GLU A 297 8.11 8.82 -16.55
CA GLU A 297 7.48 10.09 -16.22
C GLU A 297 5.96 9.98 -16.09
N ALA A 298 5.31 9.21 -16.95
CA ALA A 298 3.88 8.96 -16.83
C ALA A 298 3.55 8.20 -15.53
N VAL A 299 4.39 7.25 -15.11
CA VAL A 299 4.22 6.51 -13.86
C VAL A 299 4.37 7.45 -12.65
N ARG A 300 5.42 8.29 -12.64
CA ARG A 300 5.64 9.27 -11.56
C ARG A 300 4.47 10.24 -11.44
N ASN A 301 3.94 10.73 -12.56
CA ASN A 301 2.79 11.63 -12.55
C ASN A 301 1.51 10.98 -11.99
N VAL A 302 1.23 9.72 -12.33
CA VAL A 302 0.11 8.99 -11.72
C VAL A 302 0.32 8.80 -10.22
N VAL A 303 1.53 8.39 -9.80
CA VAL A 303 1.86 8.20 -8.38
C VAL A 303 1.70 9.51 -7.60
N GLU A 304 2.21 10.62 -8.13
CA GLU A 304 2.12 11.93 -7.47
C GLU A 304 0.68 12.42 -7.37
N PHE A 305 -0.11 12.29 -8.44
CA PHE A 305 -1.54 12.58 -8.40
C PHE A 305 -2.25 11.76 -7.31
N VAL A 306 -2.05 10.44 -7.31
CA VAL A 306 -2.67 9.54 -6.33
C VAL A 306 -2.27 9.94 -4.91
N LYS A 307 -0.97 10.17 -4.67
CA LYS A 307 -0.42 10.56 -3.37
C LYS A 307 -1.05 11.85 -2.86
N THR A 308 -1.00 12.91 -3.66
CA THR A 308 -1.41 14.26 -3.27
C THR A 308 -2.93 14.44 -3.20
N SER A 309 -3.66 13.86 -4.16
CA SER A 309 -5.09 14.13 -4.34
C SER A 309 -6.00 13.11 -3.65
N LEU A 310 -5.56 11.84 -3.57
CA LEU A 310 -6.37 10.77 -2.98
C LEU A 310 -5.92 10.41 -1.55
N LYS A 311 -4.67 10.72 -1.19
CA LYS A 311 -4.07 10.45 0.13
C LYS A 311 -4.30 9.01 0.61
N PRO A 312 -3.91 8.01 -0.19
CA PRO A 312 -4.07 6.63 0.21
C PRO A 312 -3.13 6.29 1.36
N SER A 313 -3.49 5.24 2.10
CA SER A 313 -2.58 4.63 3.07
C SER A 313 -1.42 3.91 2.35
N LEU A 314 -1.70 3.25 1.23
CA LEU A 314 -0.77 2.42 0.48
C LEU A 314 -0.91 2.64 -1.03
N ILE A 315 0.23 2.71 -1.73
CA ILE A 315 0.32 2.65 -3.18
C ILE A 315 1.19 1.45 -3.55
N VAL A 316 0.70 0.57 -4.42
CA VAL A 316 1.47 -0.52 -5.02
C VAL A 316 1.61 -0.25 -6.50
N VAL A 317 2.84 -0.18 -7.00
CA VAL A 317 3.15 0.13 -8.40
C VAL A 317 3.84 -1.06 -9.03
N LYS A 318 3.33 -1.49 -10.19
CA LYS A 318 4.02 -2.41 -11.09
C LYS A 318 4.57 -1.64 -12.27
N SER A 319 5.90 -1.49 -12.32
CA SER A 319 6.61 -0.84 -13.41
C SER A 319 8.07 -1.23 -13.41
N SER A 320 8.53 -1.90 -14.47
CA SER A 320 9.94 -2.27 -14.64
C SER A 320 10.84 -1.04 -14.76
N GLU A 321 10.39 0.01 -15.45
CA GLU A 321 11.12 1.27 -15.59
C GLU A 321 11.26 1.99 -14.25
N TYR A 322 10.17 2.11 -13.48
CA TYR A 322 10.25 2.78 -12.17
C TYR A 322 11.08 1.98 -11.18
N TYR A 323 10.92 0.66 -11.18
CA TYR A 323 11.74 -0.22 -10.37
C TYR A 323 13.24 -0.07 -10.69
N SER A 324 13.59 -0.08 -11.98
CA SER A 324 14.98 0.04 -12.44
C SER A 324 15.56 1.41 -12.15
N HIS A 325 14.80 2.48 -12.35
CA HIS A 325 15.19 3.84 -11.99
C HIS A 325 15.54 3.93 -10.51
N LEU A 326 14.61 3.51 -9.63
CA LEU A 326 14.83 3.52 -8.19
C LEU A 326 16.05 2.68 -7.83
N ARG A 327 16.18 1.47 -8.37
CA ARG A 327 17.33 0.58 -8.12
C ARG A 327 18.67 1.19 -8.56
N ASN A 328 18.72 1.84 -9.72
CA ASN A 328 19.97 2.39 -10.26
C ASN A 328 20.41 3.64 -9.48
N SER A 329 19.46 4.48 -9.06
CA SER A 329 19.73 5.63 -8.17
C SER A 329 20.34 5.20 -6.82
N CYS A 330 20.26 3.91 -6.47
CA CYS A 330 20.88 3.35 -5.27
C CYS A 330 22.33 2.91 -5.44
N CYS A 331 22.78 2.68 -6.68
CA CYS A 331 24.07 2.04 -6.97
C CYS A 331 25.16 3.01 -7.43
N GLU A 332 24.82 4.23 -7.82
CA GLU A 332 25.78 5.20 -8.40
C GLU A 332 26.71 5.86 -7.36
N ASP A 333 26.54 5.60 -6.07
CA ASP A 333 27.31 6.19 -4.96
C ASP A 333 28.31 5.21 -4.27
N GLN A 334 28.60 4.03 -4.87
CA GLN A 334 29.58 3.05 -4.33
C GLN A 334 30.87 2.99 -5.16
#